data_AF-A0A651H9S0-F1
#
_entry.id   AF-A0A651H9S0-F1
#
_cell.length_a   1.000
_cell.length_b   1.000
_cell.length_c   1.000
_cell.angle_alpha   90.00
_cell.angle_beta   90.00
_cell.angle_gamma   90.00
#
_symmetry.space_group_name_H-M   'P 1'
#
loop_
_entity.id
_entity.type
_entity.pdbx_description
1 polymer ?
#
loop_
_entity_poly.entity_id
_entity_poly.type
_entity_poly.pdbx_seq_one_letter_code
_entity_poly.pdbx_strand_id
1 'polypeptide(L)'
;MRGFGGAGGVGVIRGAGIVGVTLILVLVMLFTRWNGTERVTLDLGLWIFYRVPLVYVAFGGVLMGMLVMLLANVHADLRVRRFLRDRLAEEGREEQERIDRYQRDLFRLEPEDDTEETAGGPTAEKPVI
;
A
#
# COMPACT_ATOMS: atom_id res chain seq x y z
N MET A 1 -10.67 2.91 35.29
CA MET A 1 -11.65 2.80 34.16
C MET A 1 -10.88 2.51 32.89
N ARG A 2 -11.30 1.46 32.14
CA ARG A 2 -11.05 1.09 30.72
C ARG A 2 -9.66 1.41 30.09
N GLY A 3 -8.99 0.49 29.40
CA GLY A 3 -9.56 -0.49 28.48
C GLY A 3 -8.66 -1.70 28.22
N PHE A 4 -9.34 -2.85 28.23
CA PHE A 4 -8.95 -4.10 27.60
C PHE A 4 -9.14 -3.97 26.07
N GLY A 5 -8.27 -4.60 25.28
CA GLY A 5 -8.64 -5.07 23.94
C GLY A 5 -7.75 -4.58 22.80
N GLY A 6 -6.72 -5.36 22.46
CA GLY A 6 -5.91 -5.13 21.26
C GLY A 6 -5.12 -6.32 20.71
N ALA A 7 -5.15 -7.49 21.36
CA ALA A 7 -4.41 -8.68 20.91
C ALA A 7 -5.28 -9.72 20.15
N GLY A 8 -6.60 -9.55 20.14
CA GLY A 8 -7.54 -10.52 19.53
C GLY A 8 -7.63 -10.46 18.01
N GLY A 9 -7.23 -9.36 17.36
CA GLY A 9 -7.45 -9.16 15.92
C GLY A 9 -6.49 -9.93 15.01
N VAL A 10 -5.22 -10.06 15.39
CA VAL A 10 -4.18 -10.63 14.51
C VAL A 10 -4.25 -12.17 14.45
N GLY A 11 -4.66 -12.82 15.54
CA GLY A 11 -4.85 -14.28 15.59
C GLY A 11 -6.07 -14.74 14.78
N VAL A 12 -7.16 -13.96 14.80
CA VAL A 12 -8.38 -14.27 14.05
C VAL A 12 -8.15 -14.21 12.55
N ILE A 13 -7.35 -13.26 12.04
CA ILE A 13 -7.08 -13.13 10.59
C ILE A 13 -6.20 -14.31 10.10
N ARG A 14 -5.19 -14.73 10.87
CA ARG A 14 -4.35 -15.88 10.53
C ARG A 14 -5.11 -17.21 10.62
N GLY A 15 -5.91 -17.38 11.67
CA GLY A 15 -6.77 -18.55 11.85
C GLY A 15 -7.87 -18.65 10.79
N ALA A 16 -8.53 -17.54 10.48
CA ALA A 16 -9.55 -17.48 9.43
C ALA A 16 -8.98 -17.82 8.05
N GLY A 17 -7.76 -17.38 7.75
CA GLY A 17 -7.06 -17.76 6.51
C GLY A 17 -6.82 -19.27 6.41
N ILE A 18 -6.26 -19.89 7.46
CA ILE A 18 -6.00 -21.34 7.49
C ILE A 18 -7.30 -22.15 7.42
N VAL A 19 -8.32 -21.74 8.16
CA VAL A 19 -9.63 -22.39 8.14
C VAL A 19 -10.26 -22.28 6.76
N GLY A 20 -10.21 -21.11 6.12
CA GLY A 20 -10.71 -20.91 4.76
C GLY A 20 -10.01 -21.81 3.74
N VAL A 21 -8.67 -21.87 3.77
CA VAL A 21 -7.89 -22.74 2.87
C VAL A 21 -8.20 -24.22 3.12
N THR A 22 -8.29 -24.63 4.39
CA THR A 22 -8.61 -26.02 4.78
C THR A 22 -10.02 -26.40 4.33
N LEU A 23 -11.00 -25.52 4.51
CA LEU A 23 -12.38 -25.73 4.07
C LEU A 23 -12.44 -25.93 2.55
N ILE A 24 -11.78 -25.07 1.79
CA ILE A 24 -11.71 -25.17 0.32
C ILE A 24 -11.08 -26.50 -0.08
N LEU A 25 -9.96 -26.91 0.53
CA LEU A 25 -9.30 -28.18 0.26
C LEU A 25 -10.21 -29.38 0.50
N VAL A 26 -10.91 -29.40 1.64
CA VAL A 26 -11.87 -30.47 1.95
C VAL A 26 -12.99 -30.51 0.92
N LEU A 27 -13.52 -29.34 0.52
CA LEU A 27 -14.56 -29.25 -0.51
C LEU A 27 -14.07 -29.80 -1.86
N VAL A 28 -12.86 -29.41 -2.29
CA VAL A 28 -12.24 -29.89 -3.53
C VAL A 28 -12.04 -31.40 -3.51
N MET A 29 -11.58 -31.94 -2.38
CA MET A 29 -11.34 -33.37 -2.23
C MET A 29 -12.64 -34.17 -2.25
N LEU A 30 -13.69 -33.68 -1.58
CA LEU A 30 -15.01 -34.30 -1.58
C LEU A 30 -15.66 -34.23 -2.97
N PHE A 31 -15.58 -33.07 -3.62
CA PHE A 31 -16.06 -32.86 -4.98
C PHE A 31 -15.36 -33.79 -5.97
N THR A 32 -14.04 -33.92 -5.87
CA THR A 32 -13.24 -34.82 -6.72
C THR A 32 -13.59 -36.29 -6.47
N ARG A 33 -13.81 -36.69 -5.21
CA ARG A 33 -14.22 -38.05 -4.87
C ARG A 33 -15.59 -38.40 -5.46
N TRP A 34 -16.55 -37.46 -5.45
CA TRP A 34 -17.89 -37.70 -6.00
C TRP A 34 -17.98 -37.55 -7.52
N ASN A 35 -17.23 -36.61 -8.11
CA ASN A 35 -17.33 -36.26 -9.53
C ASN A 35 -16.16 -36.78 -10.38
N GLY A 36 -15.17 -37.47 -9.79
CA GLY A 36 -13.93 -37.87 -10.46
C GLY A 36 -14.11 -38.85 -11.63
N THR A 37 -15.24 -39.56 -11.68
CA THR A 37 -15.57 -40.50 -12.78
C THR A 37 -16.48 -39.85 -13.84
N GLU A 38 -17.03 -38.67 -13.56
CA GLU A 38 -18.00 -38.01 -14.43
C GLU A 38 -17.28 -37.19 -15.50
N ARG A 39 -17.46 -37.60 -16.75
CA ARG A 39 -16.86 -36.98 -17.93
C ARG A 39 -17.95 -36.25 -18.69
N VAL A 40 -17.81 -34.93 -18.81
CA VAL A 40 -18.79 -34.08 -19.48
C VAL A 40 -18.24 -33.66 -20.84
N THR A 41 -19.12 -33.56 -21.84
CA THR A 41 -18.79 -32.93 -23.11
C THR A 41 -18.90 -31.43 -22.91
N LEU A 42 -17.78 -30.72 -23.02
CA LEU A 42 -17.71 -29.29 -22.81
C LEU A 42 -17.79 -28.59 -24.16
N ASP A 43 -18.86 -27.86 -24.40
CA ASP A 43 -19.01 -26.98 -25.56
C ASP A 43 -18.79 -25.53 -25.10
N LEU A 44 -17.65 -24.94 -25.47
CA LEU A 44 -17.34 -23.54 -25.19
C LEU A 44 -17.84 -22.60 -26.31
N GLY A 45 -18.73 -23.07 -27.18
CA GLY A 45 -19.27 -22.36 -28.34
C GLY A 45 -18.31 -22.33 -29.53
N LEU A 46 -17.02 -22.09 -29.30
CA LEU A 46 -15.96 -22.11 -30.33
C LEU A 46 -15.23 -23.45 -30.40
N TRP A 47 -15.09 -24.14 -29.27
CA TRP A 47 -14.38 -25.42 -29.15
C TRP A 47 -15.19 -26.42 -28.34
N ILE A 48 -15.22 -27.66 -28.84
CA ILE A 48 -15.91 -28.79 -28.21
C ILE A 48 -14.85 -29.75 -27.70
N PHE A 49 -14.76 -29.89 -26.38
CA PHE A 49 -13.90 -30.87 -25.73
C PHE A 49 -14.73 -32.07 -25.26
N TYR A 50 -14.42 -33.23 -25.82
CA TYR A 50 -15.13 -34.46 -25.49
C TYR A 50 -14.54 -35.15 -24.26
N ARG A 51 -15.43 -35.61 -23.37
CA ARG A 51 -15.10 -36.40 -22.18
C ARG A 51 -14.08 -35.72 -21.25
N VAL A 52 -14.24 -34.42 -20.99
CA VAL A 52 -13.39 -33.73 -20.03
C VAL A 52 -13.86 -34.08 -18.61
N PRO A 53 -12.95 -34.47 -17.69
CA PRO A 53 -13.29 -34.60 -16.28
C PRO A 53 -13.88 -33.30 -15.75
N LEU A 54 -15.07 -33.37 -15.13
CA LEU A 54 -15.80 -32.19 -14.64
C LEU A 54 -14.95 -31.32 -13.70
N VAL A 55 -14.06 -31.94 -12.93
CA VAL A 55 -13.13 -31.26 -12.02
C VAL A 55 -12.24 -30.25 -12.74
N TYR A 56 -11.71 -30.58 -13.92
CA TYR A 56 -10.87 -29.64 -14.67
C TYR A 56 -11.67 -28.45 -15.20
N VAL A 57 -12.92 -28.68 -15.60
CA VAL A 57 -13.81 -27.60 -16.05
C VAL A 57 -14.16 -26.66 -14.90
N ALA A 58 -14.57 -27.21 -13.76
CA ALA A 58 -14.91 -26.44 -12.57
C ALA A 58 -13.71 -25.63 -12.05
N PHE A 59 -12.55 -26.30 -11.89
CA PHE A 59 -11.34 -25.64 -11.42
C PHE A 59 -10.83 -24.60 -12.42
N GLY A 60 -10.79 -24.93 -13.72
CA GLY A 60 -10.38 -24.02 -14.78
C GLY A 60 -11.30 -22.78 -14.86
N GLY A 61 -12.61 -22.96 -14.70
CA GLY A 61 -13.57 -21.87 -14.66
C GLY A 61 -13.38 -20.93 -13.47
N VAL A 62 -13.20 -21.48 -12.27
CA VAL A 62 -12.91 -20.68 -11.07
C VAL A 62 -11.59 -19.92 -11.21
N LEU A 63 -10.53 -20.62 -11.66
CA LEU A 63 -9.22 -20.01 -11.87
C LEU A 63 -9.29 -18.87 -12.88
N MET A 64 -9.94 -19.09 -14.02
CA MET A 64 -10.16 -18.04 -15.02
C MET A 64 -10.98 -16.89 -14.49
N GLY A 65 -12.06 -17.16 -13.73
CA GLY A 65 -12.87 -16.12 -13.09
C GLY A 65 -12.05 -15.24 -12.14
N MET A 66 -11.22 -15.85 -11.29
CA MET A 66 -10.30 -15.13 -10.42
C MET A 66 -9.27 -14.32 -11.22
N LEU A 67 -8.71 -14.89 -12.29
CA LEU A 67 -7.73 -14.23 -13.13
C LEU A 67 -8.34 -13.01 -13.85
N VAL A 68 -9.54 -13.16 -14.41
CA VAL A 68 -10.28 -12.06 -15.05
C VAL A 68 -10.56 -10.95 -14.03
N MET A 69 -11.03 -11.31 -12.84
CA MET A 69 -11.29 -10.33 -11.79
C MET A 69 -10.01 -9.63 -11.32
N LEU A 70 -8.88 -10.34 -11.25
CA LEU A 70 -7.57 -9.77 -10.98
C LEU A 70 -7.15 -8.78 -12.07
N LEU A 71 -7.16 -9.18 -13.34
CA LEU A 71 -6.74 -8.34 -14.47
C LEU A 71 -7.59 -7.07 -14.59
N ALA A 72 -8.90 -7.18 -14.34
CA ALA A 72 -9.82 -6.06 -14.29
C ALA A 72 -9.45 -5.07 -13.17
N ASN A 73 -9.08 -5.55 -11.99
CA ASN A 73 -8.71 -4.70 -10.86
C ASN A 73 -7.29 -4.13 -10.93
N VAL A 74 -6.34 -4.83 -11.56
CA VAL A 74 -4.93 -4.37 -11.67
C VAL A 74 -4.83 -2.99 -12.33
N HIS A 75 -5.64 -2.70 -13.34
CA HIS A 75 -5.61 -1.41 -14.01
C HIS A 75 -6.10 -0.26 -13.12
N ALA A 76 -7.11 -0.53 -12.28
CA ALA A 76 -7.61 0.44 -11.31
C ALA A 76 -6.59 0.67 -10.19
N ASP A 77 -6.00 -0.40 -9.64
CA ASP A 77 -5.04 -0.31 -8.54
C ASP A 77 -3.76 0.44 -8.92
N LEU A 78 -3.24 0.20 -10.12
CA LEU A 78 -2.06 0.90 -10.64
C LEU A 78 -2.31 2.38 -10.98
N ARG A 79 -3.56 2.77 -11.25
CA ARG A 79 -3.93 4.18 -11.48
C ARG A 79 -4.01 4.93 -10.15
N VAL A 80 -4.61 4.31 -9.13
CA VAL A 80 -4.69 4.87 -7.78
C VAL A 80 -3.30 5.08 -7.18
N ARG A 81 -2.41 4.09 -7.28
CA ARG A 81 -1.02 4.22 -6.80
C ARG A 81 -0.22 5.31 -7.51
N ARG A 82 -0.44 5.53 -8.81
CA ARG A 82 0.18 6.64 -9.54
C ARG A 82 -0.39 7.99 -9.11
N PHE A 83 -1.71 8.09 -8.98
CA PHE A 83 -2.38 9.31 -8.56
C PHE A 83 -1.98 9.76 -7.14
N LEU A 84 -1.88 8.84 -6.17
CA LEU A 84 -1.38 9.17 -4.83
C LEU A 84 0.10 9.59 -4.87
N ARG A 85 0.91 8.97 -5.72
CA ARG A 85 2.35 9.28 -5.83
C ARG A 85 2.60 10.64 -6.48
N ASP A 86 1.77 11.05 -7.42
CA ASP A 86 1.84 12.40 -8.01
C ASP A 86 1.44 13.47 -6.99
N ARG A 87 0.41 13.22 -6.16
CA ARG A 87 0.03 14.12 -5.06
C ARG A 87 1.07 14.21 -3.95
N LEU A 88 1.66 13.08 -3.55
CA LEU A 88 2.76 13.06 -2.57
C LEU A 88 4.03 13.77 -3.09
N ALA A 89 4.26 13.79 -4.40
CA ALA A 89 5.37 14.54 -5.00
C ALA A 89 5.13 16.06 -5.02
N GLU A 90 3.87 16.50 -5.00
CA GLU A 90 3.51 17.91 -4.83
C GLU A 90 3.59 18.33 -3.35
N GLU A 91 2.99 17.57 -2.43
CA GLU A 91 3.04 17.85 -0.97
C GLU A 91 4.45 17.73 -0.38
N GLY A 92 5.24 16.75 -0.83
CA GLY A 92 6.58 16.51 -0.30
C GLY A 92 7.56 17.68 -0.55
N ARG A 93 7.35 18.49 -1.60
CA ARG A 93 8.20 19.66 -1.87
C ARG A 93 7.90 20.80 -0.89
N GLU A 94 6.62 21.06 -0.61
CA GLU A 94 6.21 22.09 0.33
C GLU A 94 6.62 21.75 1.77
N GLU A 95 6.57 20.47 2.14
CA GLU A 95 6.97 20.00 3.47
C GLU A 95 8.50 20.02 3.64
N GLN A 96 9.26 19.64 2.61
CA GLN A 96 10.73 19.71 2.63
C GLN A 96 11.24 21.15 2.78
N GLU A 97 10.64 22.11 2.08
CA GLU A 97 10.99 23.52 2.19
C GLU A 97 10.66 24.14 3.55
N ARG A 98 9.63 23.62 4.24
CA ARG A 98 9.31 24.03 5.62
C ARG A 98 10.34 23.47 6.59
N ILE A 99 10.69 22.20 6.48
CA ILE A 99 11.68 21.54 7.35
C ILE A 99 13.06 22.21 7.23
N ASP A 100 13.51 22.51 6.01
CA ASP A 100 14.79 23.19 5.76
C ASP A 100 14.83 24.60 6.38
N ARG A 101 13.72 25.34 6.30
CA ARG A 101 13.58 26.67 6.92
C ARG A 101 13.60 26.59 8.45
N TYR A 102 12.83 25.67 9.03
CA TYR A 102 12.79 25.45 10.46
C TYR A 102 14.15 24.99 11.02
N GLN A 103 14.89 24.15 10.29
CA GLN A 103 16.25 23.78 10.69
C GLN A 103 17.19 24.98 10.69
N ARG A 104 17.21 25.78 9.62
CA ARG A 104 18.04 26.99 9.58
C ARG A 104 17.71 27.95 10.72
N ASP A 105 16.43 28.15 11.00
CA ASP A 105 16.01 29.04 12.09
C ASP A 105 16.36 28.47 13.47
N LEU A 106 16.25 27.14 13.66
CA LEU A 106 16.61 26.48 14.92
C LEU A 106 18.11 26.58 15.23
N PHE A 107 18.97 26.46 14.22
CA PHE A 107 20.43 26.59 14.37
C PHE A 107 20.92 28.04 14.30
N ARG A 108 20.10 28.99 13.84
CA ARG A 108 20.39 30.44 13.85
C ARG A 108 20.08 31.09 15.20
N LEU A 109 19.35 30.40 16.08
CA LEU A 109 19.05 30.84 17.44
C LEU A 109 20.11 30.45 18.47
N GLU A 110 21.22 29.82 18.06
CA GLU A 110 22.41 29.74 18.90
C GLU A 110 22.99 31.18 18.96
N PRO A 111 22.94 31.85 20.12
CA PRO A 111 23.31 33.26 20.20
C PRO A 111 24.79 33.41 19.89
N GLU A 112 25.12 34.33 18.97
CA GLU A 112 26.42 34.98 18.98
C GLU A 112 26.60 35.59 20.37
N ASP A 113 27.40 34.93 21.20
CA ASP A 113 28.04 35.49 22.39
C ASP A 113 29.06 36.56 21.94
N ASP A 114 28.59 37.60 21.25
CA ASP A 114 29.38 38.79 20.98
C ASP A 114 29.17 39.75 22.14
N THR A 115 29.74 39.35 23.27
CA THR A 115 29.95 40.23 24.40
C THR A 115 30.98 41.27 23.99
N GLU A 116 30.53 42.51 23.84
CA GLU A 116 31.24 43.76 24.12
C GLU A 116 32.78 43.77 23.94
N GLU A 117 33.28 44.35 22.85
CA GLU A 117 34.48 45.19 22.92
C GLU A 117 34.09 46.65 22.74
N THR A 118 33.86 47.29 23.88
CA THR A 118 33.76 48.75 24.01
C THR A 118 35.12 49.37 23.78
N ALA A 119 35.20 50.35 22.87
CA ALA A 119 35.78 51.70 23.10
C ALA A 119 36.44 52.26 21.84
N GLY A 120 35.89 53.37 21.32
CA GLY A 120 36.57 54.14 20.28
C GLY A 120 35.75 55.23 19.60
N GLY A 121 35.00 56.03 20.36
CA GLY A 121 34.65 57.39 19.90
C GLY A 121 35.22 58.41 20.89
N PRO A 122 35.18 59.72 20.61
CA PRO A 122 34.93 60.43 19.34
C PRO A 122 35.94 61.59 19.12
N THR A 123 36.11 62.11 17.90
CA THR A 123 36.45 63.55 17.75
C THR A 123 35.94 64.11 16.44
N ALA A 124 35.14 65.16 16.59
CA ALA A 124 34.64 66.02 15.54
C ALA A 124 35.78 66.79 14.87
N GLU A 125 35.71 66.94 13.55
CA GLU A 125 36.22 68.15 12.90
C GLU A 125 35.18 68.65 11.90
N LYS A 126 34.93 69.96 12.00
CA LYS A 126 33.81 70.72 11.42
C LYS A 126 34.13 71.18 9.97
N PRO A 127 33.14 71.73 9.24
CA PRO A 127 33.11 71.85 7.77
C PRO A 127 33.63 73.20 7.24
N VAL A 128 33.32 73.50 5.95
CA VAL A 128 33.47 74.74 5.15
C VAL A 128 34.57 74.57 4.07
N ILE A 129 34.34 74.67 2.75
CA ILE A 129 33.46 75.52 1.91
C ILE A 129 32.76 74.64 0.86
#